data_AF-A0A954HHD8-F1
#
_entry.id   AF-A0A954HHD8-F1
#
_cell.length_a   1.000
_cell.length_b   1.000
_cell.length_c   1.000
_cell.angle_alpha   90.00
_cell.angle_beta   90.00
_cell.angle_gamma   90.00
#
_symmetry.space_group_name_H-M   'P 1'
#
loop_
_entity.id
_entity.type
_entity.pdbx_description
1 polymer ?
#
loop_
_entity_poly.entity_id
_entity_poly.type
_entity_poly.pdbx_seq_one_letter_code
_entity_poly.pdbx_strand_id
1 'polypeptide(L)'
;MQKLIQGIHNFQSTEFRPLKGLFESLSRGQSPETLFITCSDSRIDPSLLTQAAPGELFILRNAGNIVPPHGAANGGEAATIEFAVAGLGVKDIIICGHSHCGAMDGLLRPEKLESLPAVSSWLSHAATTQRIVKDNYQHLEGNKLLTATVEENVLVQLENLKTLPAVAS
;
A
#
# COMPACT_ATOMS: atom_id res chain seq x y z
N MET A 1 24.61 -6.70 1.04
CA MET A 1 24.42 -7.28 -0.31
C MET A 1 24.58 -8.80 -0.35
N GLN A 2 25.65 -9.38 0.22
CA GLN A 2 25.88 -10.83 0.23
C GLN A 2 24.68 -11.68 0.70
N LYS A 3 24.00 -11.27 1.79
CA LYS A 3 22.79 -11.95 2.28
C LYS A 3 21.68 -12.06 1.22
N LEU A 4 21.47 -11.03 0.41
CA LEU A 4 20.45 -11.02 -0.64
C LEU A 4 20.83 -11.96 -1.78
N ILE A 5 22.10 -11.95 -2.20
CA ILE A 5 22.63 -12.87 -3.21
C ILE A 5 22.44 -14.32 -2.75
N GLN A 6 22.81 -14.63 -1.51
CA GLN A 6 22.60 -15.97 -0.94
C GLN A 6 21.11 -16.32 -0.86
N GLY A 7 20.25 -15.37 -0.50
CA GLY A 7 18.79 -15.56 -0.49
C GLY A 7 18.23 -15.93 -1.86
N ILE A 8 18.70 -15.28 -2.94
CA ILE A 8 18.30 -15.60 -4.31
C ILE A 8 18.78 -17.00 -4.71
N HIS A 9 20.03 -17.36 -4.39
CA HIS A 9 20.53 -18.72 -4.65
C HIS A 9 19.73 -19.78 -3.88
N ASN A 10 19.38 -19.51 -2.63
CA ASN A 10 18.55 -20.40 -1.84
C ASN A 10 17.16 -20.53 -2.49
N PHE A 11 16.50 -19.41 -2.82
CA PHE A 11 15.21 -19.43 -3.51
C PHE A 11 15.25 -20.30 -4.78
N GLN A 12 16.26 -20.13 -5.64
CA GLN A 12 16.37 -20.91 -6.88
C GLN A 12 16.62 -22.41 -6.63
N SER A 13 17.41 -22.75 -5.60
CA SER A 13 17.83 -24.13 -5.35
C SER A 13 16.86 -24.94 -4.49
N THR A 14 16.14 -24.30 -3.56
CA THR A 14 15.25 -24.94 -2.59
C THR A 14 13.79 -24.59 -2.82
N GLU A 15 13.45 -23.29 -2.77
CA GLU A 15 12.04 -22.83 -2.73
C GLU A 15 11.35 -22.90 -4.09
N PHE A 16 12.08 -22.62 -5.17
CA PHE A 16 11.53 -22.58 -6.53
C PHE A 16 11.17 -23.99 -7.04
N ARG A 17 11.94 -25.01 -6.65
CA ARG A 17 11.77 -26.39 -7.16
C ARG A 17 10.34 -26.94 -6.95
N PRO A 18 9.73 -26.88 -5.76
CA PRO A 18 8.34 -27.32 -5.59
C PRO A 18 7.33 -26.41 -6.33
N LEU A 19 7.69 -25.16 -6.59
CA LEU A 19 6.84 -24.16 -7.27
C LEU A 19 7.04 -24.10 -8.79
N LYS A 20 7.89 -24.95 -9.37
CA LYS A 20 8.27 -24.85 -10.79
C LYS A 20 7.06 -24.86 -11.73
N GLY A 21 6.11 -25.76 -11.51
CA GLY A 21 4.89 -25.83 -12.33
C GLY A 21 4.01 -24.58 -12.20
N LEU A 22 3.93 -24.00 -11.00
CA LEU A 22 3.23 -22.73 -10.77
C LEU A 22 3.92 -21.60 -11.56
N PHE A 23 5.23 -21.44 -11.44
CA PHE A 23 5.96 -20.39 -12.16
C PHE A 23 5.95 -20.59 -13.69
N GLU A 24 5.95 -21.84 -14.18
CA GLU A 24 5.75 -22.13 -15.61
C GLU A 24 4.36 -21.65 -16.07
N SER A 25 3.31 -21.84 -15.28
CA SER A 25 1.98 -21.30 -15.56
C SER A 25 1.99 -19.76 -15.55
N LEU A 26 2.54 -19.14 -14.50
CA LEU A 26 2.60 -17.68 -14.35
C LEU A 26 3.44 -17.00 -15.43
N SER A 27 4.40 -17.69 -16.03
CA SER A 27 5.19 -17.16 -17.15
C SER A 27 4.34 -16.85 -18.39
N ARG A 28 3.15 -17.43 -18.51
CA ARG A 28 2.22 -17.23 -19.63
C ARG A 28 1.23 -16.09 -19.40
N GLY A 29 1.12 -15.61 -18.15
CA GLY A 29 0.19 -14.57 -17.76
C GLY A 29 -0.12 -14.61 -16.27
N GLN A 30 -0.69 -13.52 -15.77
CA GLN A 30 -1.17 -13.38 -14.40
C GLN A 30 -2.67 -13.08 -14.40
N SER A 31 -3.36 -13.54 -13.36
CA SER A 31 -4.78 -13.24 -13.12
C SER A 31 -5.02 -13.15 -11.62
N PRO A 32 -4.40 -12.16 -10.93
CA PRO A 32 -4.57 -12.00 -9.49
C PRO A 32 -6.03 -11.72 -9.14
N GLU A 33 -6.47 -12.20 -7.98
CA GLU A 33 -7.85 -12.00 -7.52
C GLU A 33 -8.03 -10.65 -6.84
N THR A 34 -6.96 -10.16 -6.20
CA THR A 34 -7.02 -8.97 -5.33
C THR A 34 -5.87 -8.00 -5.59
N LEU A 35 -6.19 -6.71 -5.63
CA LEU A 35 -5.22 -5.61 -5.51
C LEU A 35 -5.03 -5.29 -4.03
N PHE A 36 -3.81 -5.49 -3.53
CA PHE A 36 -3.45 -5.23 -2.15
C PHE A 36 -2.59 -3.97 -2.03
N ILE A 37 -3.18 -2.87 -1.56
CA ILE A 37 -2.52 -1.59 -1.33
C ILE A 37 -2.06 -1.52 0.12
N THR A 38 -0.76 -1.38 0.35
CA THR A 38 -0.22 -1.26 1.73
C THR A 38 1.02 -0.39 1.82
N CYS A 39 1.55 -0.25 3.03
CA CYS A 39 2.69 0.60 3.29
C CYS A 39 4.00 -0.04 2.81
N SER A 40 4.97 0.77 2.39
CA SER A 40 6.35 0.32 2.14
C SER A 40 7.10 -0.13 3.39
N ASP A 41 6.48 -0.05 4.57
CA ASP A 41 7.05 -0.46 5.86
C ASP A 41 7.59 -1.90 5.80
N SER A 42 8.88 -2.07 6.14
CA SER A 42 9.59 -3.35 6.02
C SER A 42 9.07 -4.44 6.95
N ARG A 43 8.20 -4.11 7.91
CA ARG A 43 7.53 -5.07 8.81
C ARG A 43 6.28 -5.68 8.19
N ILE A 44 5.82 -5.14 7.06
CA ILE A 44 4.61 -5.59 6.37
C ILE A 44 5.00 -6.40 5.14
N ASP A 45 4.50 -7.64 5.11
CA ASP A 45 4.58 -8.56 3.98
C ASP A 45 3.16 -9.06 3.68
N PRO A 46 2.50 -8.55 2.63
CA PRO A 46 1.13 -8.95 2.27
C PRO A 46 0.98 -10.44 2.01
N SER A 47 1.93 -11.05 1.30
CA SER A 47 1.87 -12.47 0.95
C SER A 47 2.00 -13.34 2.19
N LEU A 48 2.90 -12.98 3.11
CA LEU A 48 3.00 -13.69 4.40
C LEU A 48 1.75 -13.49 5.25
N LEU A 49 1.22 -12.28 5.35
CA LEU A 49 0.05 -11.96 6.17
C LEU A 49 -1.20 -12.73 5.73
N THR A 50 -1.38 -12.89 4.42
CA THR A 50 -2.56 -13.51 3.81
C THR A 50 -2.36 -14.98 3.43
N GLN A 51 -1.13 -15.50 3.59
CA GLN A 51 -0.71 -16.82 3.09
C GLN A 51 -0.91 -16.97 1.57
N ALA A 52 -0.84 -15.85 0.83
CA ALA A 52 -1.04 -15.85 -0.61
C ALA A 52 0.16 -16.42 -1.36
N ALA A 53 -0.13 -17.24 -2.37
CA ALA A 53 0.85 -17.77 -3.30
C ALA A 53 1.25 -16.72 -4.37
N PRO A 54 2.40 -16.90 -5.06
CA PRO A 54 2.75 -16.09 -6.21
C PRO A 54 1.62 -16.03 -7.24
N GLY A 55 1.24 -14.82 -7.67
CA GLY A 55 0.20 -14.58 -8.67
C GLY A 55 -1.20 -14.35 -8.11
N GLU A 56 -1.44 -14.58 -6.81
CA GLU A 56 -2.77 -14.34 -6.19
C GLU A 56 -3.02 -12.86 -5.85
N LEU A 57 -1.97 -12.14 -5.46
CA LEU A 57 -2.05 -10.71 -5.13
C LEU A 57 -1.33 -9.85 -6.18
N PHE A 58 -1.97 -8.76 -6.58
CA PHE A 58 -1.32 -7.63 -7.24
C PHE A 58 -1.03 -6.57 -6.19
N ILE A 59 0.25 -6.23 -5.94
CA ILE A 59 0.63 -5.47 -4.74
C ILE A 59 1.10 -4.07 -5.10
N LEU A 60 0.50 -3.05 -4.48
CA LEU A 60 0.96 -1.66 -4.53
C LEU A 60 1.49 -1.26 -3.14
N ARG A 61 2.70 -0.67 -3.10
CA ARG A 61 3.32 -0.21 -1.85
C ARG A 61 3.86 1.20 -1.96
N ASN A 62 3.43 2.07 -1.05
CA ASN A 62 4.01 3.41 -0.87
C ASN A 62 4.01 3.81 0.62
N ALA A 63 4.66 4.92 0.98
CA ALA A 63 4.70 5.36 2.37
C ALA A 63 3.30 5.80 2.84
N GLY A 64 2.71 5.06 3.78
CA GLY A 64 1.40 5.38 4.33
C GLY A 64 0.21 4.83 3.56
N ASN A 65 0.43 3.94 2.57
CA ASN A 65 -0.64 3.28 1.79
C ASN A 65 -1.67 4.26 1.22
N ILE A 66 -1.17 5.40 0.72
CA ILE A 66 -1.97 6.53 0.24
C ILE A 66 -2.36 6.30 -1.22
N VAL A 67 -3.62 6.61 -1.53
CA VAL A 67 -4.16 6.67 -2.88
C VAL A 67 -4.54 8.14 -3.12
N PRO A 68 -3.79 8.90 -3.93
CA PRO A 68 -4.19 10.25 -4.27
C PRO A 68 -5.55 10.27 -4.99
N PRO A 69 -6.40 11.29 -4.77
CA PRO A 69 -7.61 11.50 -5.57
C PRO A 69 -7.30 11.59 -7.05
N HIS A 70 -8.28 11.28 -7.90
CA HIS A 70 -8.12 11.39 -9.35
C HIS A 70 -7.67 12.80 -9.78
N GLY A 71 -6.62 12.86 -10.60
CA GLY A 71 -6.03 14.11 -11.07
C GLY A 71 -5.17 14.87 -10.05
N ALA A 72 -5.09 14.42 -8.79
CA ALA A 72 -4.30 15.09 -7.75
C ALA A 72 -2.80 14.77 -7.82
N ALA A 73 -2.43 13.66 -8.47
CA ALA A 73 -1.04 13.23 -8.63
C ALA A 73 -0.83 12.56 -9.99
N ASN A 74 0.39 12.66 -10.53
CA ASN A 74 0.84 11.94 -11.71
C ASN A 74 1.80 10.79 -11.32
N GLY A 75 1.48 10.10 -10.23
CA GLY A 75 2.26 9.00 -9.66
C GLY A 75 1.96 7.65 -10.29
N GLY A 76 2.67 6.61 -9.83
CA GLY A 76 2.45 5.24 -10.26
C GLY A 76 1.18 4.60 -9.69
N GLU A 77 0.58 5.20 -8.67
CA GLU A 77 -0.58 4.65 -7.97
C GLU A 77 -1.79 4.50 -8.89
N ALA A 78 -2.18 5.58 -9.57
CA ALA A 78 -3.34 5.57 -10.47
C ALA A 78 -3.15 4.57 -11.61
N ALA A 79 -1.95 4.54 -12.21
CA ALA A 79 -1.62 3.60 -13.29
C ALA A 79 -1.63 2.14 -12.82
N THR A 80 -1.13 1.86 -11.61
CA THR A 80 -1.12 0.50 -11.03
C THR A 80 -2.54 0.04 -10.72
N ILE A 81 -3.38 0.92 -10.17
CA ILE A 81 -4.79 0.63 -9.87
C ILE A 81 -5.57 0.41 -11.16
N GLU A 82 -5.40 1.28 -12.17
CA GLU A 82 -6.02 1.13 -13.48
C GLU A 82 -5.61 -0.20 -14.14
N PHE A 83 -4.32 -0.54 -14.10
CA PHE A 83 -3.85 -1.80 -14.68
C PHE A 83 -4.42 -3.02 -13.96
N ALA A 84 -4.51 -2.99 -12.62
CA ALA A 84 -5.13 -4.07 -11.86
C ALA A 84 -6.61 -4.26 -12.23
N VAL A 85 -7.39 -3.18 -12.23
CA VAL A 85 -8.84 -3.26 -12.43
C VAL A 85 -9.19 -3.45 -13.90
N ALA A 86 -8.76 -2.53 -14.77
CA ALA A 86 -9.12 -2.56 -16.19
C ALA A 86 -8.24 -3.51 -17.01
N GLY A 87 -6.97 -3.65 -16.65
CA GLY A 87 -6.01 -4.50 -17.39
C GLY A 87 -6.07 -5.98 -16.99
N LEU A 88 -6.18 -6.28 -15.69
CA LEU A 88 -6.16 -7.65 -15.16
C LEU A 88 -7.52 -8.16 -14.71
N GLY A 89 -8.55 -7.30 -14.64
CA GLY A 89 -9.89 -7.70 -14.23
C GLY A 89 -10.02 -8.00 -12.73
N VAL A 90 -9.12 -7.46 -11.90
CA VAL A 90 -9.18 -7.58 -10.44
C VAL A 90 -10.50 -6.99 -9.94
N LYS A 91 -11.18 -7.72 -9.07
CA LYS A 91 -12.49 -7.32 -8.51
C LYS A 91 -12.39 -6.80 -7.09
N ASP A 92 -11.46 -7.34 -6.31
CA ASP A 92 -11.30 -6.98 -4.91
C ASP A 92 -10.11 -6.04 -4.73
N ILE A 93 -10.32 -4.94 -4.03
CA ILE A 93 -9.27 -3.98 -3.66
C ILE A 93 -9.22 -3.86 -2.14
N ILE A 94 -8.05 -4.09 -1.57
CA ILE A 94 -7.79 -3.94 -0.14
C ILE A 94 -6.85 -2.76 0.09
N ILE A 95 -7.25 -1.84 0.96
CA ILE A 95 -6.33 -0.88 1.57
C ILE A 95 -5.98 -1.34 2.98
N CYS A 96 -4.73 -1.75 3.16
CA CYS A 96 -4.22 -2.23 4.43
C CYS A 96 -3.31 -1.19 5.09
N GLY A 97 -3.86 -0.48 6.08
CA GLY A 97 -3.08 0.27 7.06
C GLY A 97 -2.31 -0.66 8.01
N HIS A 98 -1.44 -0.10 8.86
CA HIS A 98 -0.75 -0.88 9.89
C HIS A 98 -0.40 -0.04 11.12
N SER A 99 -0.30 -0.71 12.27
CA SER A 99 0.07 -0.04 13.53
C SER A 99 1.46 0.59 13.44
N HIS A 100 1.67 1.67 14.21
CA HIS A 100 2.95 2.39 14.30
C HIS A 100 3.49 2.82 12.92
N CYS A 101 2.62 3.29 12.04
CA CYS A 101 2.99 3.76 10.71
C CYS A 101 3.78 5.08 10.79
N GLY A 102 5.04 5.06 10.32
CA GLY A 102 5.90 6.24 10.33
C GLY A 102 5.37 7.38 9.45
N ALA A 103 4.69 7.06 8.34
CA ALA A 103 4.05 8.07 7.50
C ALA A 103 2.90 8.79 8.22
N MET A 104 2.07 8.05 8.95
CA MET A 104 0.97 8.64 9.73
C MET A 104 1.46 9.41 10.96
N ASP A 105 2.56 8.95 11.59
CA ASP A 105 3.22 9.74 12.64
C ASP A 105 3.79 11.04 12.07
N GLY A 106 4.40 11.00 10.88
CA GLY A 106 4.85 12.21 10.16
C GLY A 106 3.70 13.15 9.79
N LEU A 107 2.54 12.62 9.41
CA LEU A 107 1.34 13.42 9.13
C LEU A 107 0.83 14.15 10.39
N LEU A 108 0.92 13.51 11.56
CA LEU A 108 0.58 14.12 12.85
C LEU A 108 1.63 15.12 13.35
N ARG A 109 2.88 14.96 12.92
CA ARG A 109 4.05 15.70 13.41
C ARG A 109 4.90 16.23 12.24
N PRO A 110 4.43 17.27 11.53
CA PRO A 110 5.09 17.78 10.34
C PRO A 110 6.54 18.26 10.60
N GLU A 111 6.88 18.64 11.83
CA GLU A 111 8.23 19.02 12.23
C GLU A 111 9.25 17.88 12.04
N LYS A 112 8.80 16.62 12.07
CA LYS A 112 9.66 15.46 11.78
C LYS A 112 10.00 15.32 10.30
N LEU A 113 9.30 16.04 9.42
CA LEU A 113 9.42 15.95 7.97
C LEU A 113 10.23 17.10 7.36
N GLU A 114 10.75 18.03 8.16
CA GLU A 114 11.50 19.20 7.68
C GLU A 114 12.67 18.83 6.77
N SER A 115 13.35 17.71 7.05
CA SER A 115 14.45 17.18 6.24
C SER A 115 14.00 16.19 5.14
N LEU A 116 12.70 15.98 4.98
CA LEU A 116 12.09 15.00 4.07
C LEU A 116 11.05 15.65 3.14
N PRO A 117 11.44 16.62 2.29
CA PRO A 117 10.50 17.42 1.50
C PRO A 117 9.64 16.57 0.54
N ALA A 118 10.21 15.50 -0.04
CA ALA A 118 9.45 14.57 -0.88
C ALA A 118 8.36 13.83 -0.08
N VAL A 119 8.65 13.42 1.16
CA VAL A 119 7.67 12.77 2.04
C VAL A 119 6.62 13.77 2.47
N SER A 120 7.00 14.99 2.86
CA SER A 120 6.07 16.06 3.21
C SER A 120 5.10 16.36 2.05
N SER A 121 5.62 16.50 0.83
CA SER A 121 4.80 16.67 -0.38
C SER A 121 3.88 15.48 -0.62
N TRP A 122 4.38 14.25 -0.46
CA TRP A 122 3.59 13.04 -0.63
C TRP A 122 2.43 12.94 0.37
N LEU A 123 2.68 13.23 1.65
CA LEU A 123 1.66 13.16 2.69
C LEU A 123 0.58 14.25 2.57
N SER A 124 0.78 15.27 1.73
CA SER A 124 -0.26 16.24 1.39
C SER A 124 -1.49 15.60 0.74
N HIS A 125 -1.32 14.45 0.07
CA HIS A 125 -2.43 13.66 -0.47
C HIS A 125 -3.31 13.01 0.62
N ALA A 126 -2.85 12.99 1.88
CA ALA A 126 -3.61 12.58 3.07
C ALA A 126 -4.05 13.78 3.94
N ALA A 127 -4.06 15.01 3.40
CA ALA A 127 -4.48 16.20 4.15
C ALA A 127 -5.92 16.10 4.70
N THR A 128 -6.83 15.41 3.98
CA THR A 128 -8.19 15.13 4.47
C THR A 128 -8.17 14.31 5.76
N THR A 129 -7.32 13.27 5.84
CA THR A 129 -7.12 12.49 7.06
C THR A 129 -6.69 13.40 8.21
N GLN A 130 -5.66 14.24 7.99
CA GLN A 130 -5.15 15.15 9.02
C GLN A 130 -6.25 16.10 9.54
N ARG A 131 -7.06 16.64 8.64
CA ARG A 131 -8.19 17.52 8.99
C ARG A 131 -9.23 16.79 9.83
N ILE A 132 -9.68 15.62 9.40
CA ILE A 132 -10.69 14.83 10.13
C ILE A 132 -10.18 14.46 11.53
N VAL A 133 -8.92 14.02 11.63
CA VAL A 133 -8.27 13.70 12.90
C VAL A 133 -8.24 14.93 13.83
N LYS A 134 -7.81 16.08 13.30
CA LYS A 134 -7.75 17.33 14.05
C LYS A 134 -9.12 17.81 14.53
N ASP A 135 -10.17 17.58 13.75
CA ASP A 135 -11.51 18.10 14.08
C ASP A 135 -12.27 17.15 15.02
N ASN A 136 -12.08 15.83 14.91
CA ASN A 136 -12.94 14.84 15.58
C ASN A 136 -12.24 14.01 16.66
N TYR A 137 -10.90 13.97 16.67
CA TYR A 137 -10.13 13.09 17.56
C TYR A 137 -9.24 13.86 18.55
N GLN A 138 -9.58 15.12 18.84
CA GLN A 138 -8.84 16.01 19.77
C GLN A 138 -8.71 15.46 21.20
N HIS A 139 -9.57 14.52 21.58
CA HIS A 139 -9.58 13.87 22.87
C HIS A 139 -8.59 12.70 22.99
N LEU A 140 -7.91 12.32 21.89
CA LEU A 140 -6.91 11.26 21.86
C LEU A 140 -5.50 11.83 21.80
N GLU A 141 -4.56 11.12 22.42
CA GLU A 141 -3.14 11.49 22.43
C GLU A 141 -2.24 10.26 22.21
N GLY A 142 -0.97 10.53 21.89
CA GLY A 142 0.07 9.51 21.76
C GLY A 142 -0.31 8.38 20.79
N ASN A 143 -0.14 7.13 21.23
CA ASN A 143 -0.41 5.95 20.40
C ASN A 143 -1.91 5.77 20.05
N LYS A 144 -2.83 6.27 20.89
CA LYS A 144 -4.26 6.21 20.59
C LYS A 144 -4.60 7.11 19.42
N LEU A 145 -4.08 8.34 19.41
CA LEU A 145 -4.22 9.26 18.29
C LEU A 145 -3.60 8.69 17.02
N LEU A 146 -2.40 8.12 17.11
CA LEU A 146 -1.75 7.49 15.95
C LEU A 146 -2.57 6.32 15.38
N THR A 147 -3.17 5.50 16.24
CA THR A 147 -4.04 4.38 15.81
C THR A 147 -5.27 4.91 15.08
N ALA A 148 -5.95 5.91 15.65
CA ALA A 148 -7.09 6.56 15.00
C ALA A 148 -6.70 7.19 13.65
N THR A 149 -5.52 7.83 13.55
CA THR A 149 -5.03 8.38 12.27
C THR A 149 -4.79 7.30 11.22
N VAL A 150 -4.25 6.14 11.61
CA VAL A 150 -4.05 5.01 10.69
C VAL A 150 -5.39 4.49 10.17
N GLU A 151 -6.37 4.31 11.06
CA GLU A 151 -7.71 3.83 10.72
C GLU A 151 -8.44 4.84 9.82
N GLU A 152 -8.44 6.12 10.20
CA GLU A 152 -9.04 7.21 9.42
C GLU A 152 -8.37 7.34 8.04
N ASN A 153 -7.05 7.14 7.96
CA ASN A 153 -6.34 7.18 6.68
C ASN A 153 -6.88 6.13 5.72
N VAL A 154 -7.13 4.90 6.19
CA VAL A 154 -7.71 3.83 5.37
C VAL A 154 -9.07 4.25 4.83
N LEU A 155 -9.94 4.83 5.67
CA LEU A 155 -11.26 5.31 5.24
C LEU A 155 -11.15 6.41 4.18
N VAL A 156 -10.28 7.40 4.37
CA VAL A 156 -10.05 8.45 3.38
C VAL A 156 -9.52 7.89 2.07
N GLN A 157 -8.60 6.90 2.11
CA GLN A 157 -8.08 6.30 0.88
C GLN A 157 -9.13 5.48 0.13
N LEU A 158 -10.09 4.87 0.84
CA LEU A 158 -11.24 4.21 0.21
C LEU A 158 -12.13 5.21 -0.54
N GLU A 159 -12.34 6.40 0.01
CA GLU A 159 -13.05 7.48 -0.69
C GLU A 159 -12.25 7.99 -1.90
N ASN A 160 -10.94 8.13 -1.77
CA ASN A 160 -10.09 8.54 -2.90
C ASN A 160 -10.12 7.51 -4.04
N LEU A 161 -10.10 6.20 -3.74
CA LEU A 161 -10.22 5.14 -4.74
C LEU A 161 -11.48 5.31 -5.60
N LYS A 162 -12.62 5.63 -4.99
CA LYS A 162 -13.90 5.84 -5.71
C LYS A 162 -13.87 7.02 -6.68
N THR A 163 -12.89 7.91 -6.57
CA THR A 163 -12.73 9.02 -7.53
C THR A 163 -12.02 8.57 -8.81
N LEU A 164 -11.32 7.43 -8.80
CA LEU A 164 -10.59 6.93 -9.96
C LEU A 164 -11.56 6.36 -11.01
N PRO A 165 -11.47 6.77 -12.29
CA PRO A 165 -12.38 6.30 -13.34
C PRO A 165 -12.45 4.78 -13.47
N ALA A 166 -11.34 4.07 -13.30
CA ALA A 166 -11.30 2.61 -13.37
C ALA A 166 -12.06 1.91 -12.24
N VAL A 167 -12.31 2.58 -11.10
CA VAL A 167 -12.99 2.02 -9.92
C VAL A 167 -14.45 2.50 -9.84
N ALA A 168 -14.75 3.69 -10.38
CA ALA A 168 -16.08 4.30 -10.30
C ALA A 168 -17.12 3.69 -11.26
N SER A 169 -16.72 2.73 -12.11
CA SER A 169 -17.53 2.12 -13.17
C SER A 169 -18.25 0.84 -12.78
#